data_AF-A0A094YTL3-F1
#
_entry.id   AF-A0A094YTL3-F1
#
_cell.length_a   1.000
_cell.length_b   1.000
_cell.length_c   1.000
_cell.angle_alpha   90.00
_cell.angle_beta   90.00
_cell.angle_gamma   90.00
#
_symmetry.space_group_name_H-M   'P 1'
#
loop_
_entity.id
_entity.type
_entity.pdbx_description
1 polymer ?
#
loop_
_entity_poly.entity_id
_entity_poly.type
_entity_poly.pdbx_seq_one_letter_code
_entity_poly.pdbx_strand_id
1 'polypeptide(L)'
;MLRMDLQFFASKKGVGSTKNGRDSRSKRLGAKRADGQTVTGGSILVRQRGTRVYPGTNVGKGGDDTLFAKIDGVVKYERVGRDRKQVSVYPA
;
A
#
# COMPACT_ATOMS: atom_id res chain seq x y z
N MET A 1 63.86 -17.96 35.59
CA MET A 1 62.38 -17.96 35.73
C MET A 1 61.93 -16.51 35.71
N LEU A 2 61.43 -16.03 34.58
CA LEU A 2 60.85 -14.69 34.45
C LEU A 2 59.35 -14.89 34.21
N ARG A 3 58.55 -14.69 35.26
CA ARG A 3 57.09 -14.52 35.12
C ARG A 3 56.86 -13.09 34.68
N MET A 4 56.46 -12.92 33.43
CA MET A 4 55.83 -11.70 32.96
C MET A 4 54.37 -12.05 32.75
N ASP A 5 53.51 -11.50 33.62
CA ASP A 5 52.06 -11.63 33.56
C ASP A 5 51.55 -11.03 32.24
N LEU A 6 51.33 -11.89 31.25
CA LEU A 6 50.74 -11.49 29.98
C LEU A 6 49.22 -11.38 30.15
N GLN A 7 48.76 -10.22 30.60
CA GLN A 7 47.33 -9.93 30.66
C GLN A 7 46.81 -9.51 29.28
N PHE A 8 46.51 -10.49 28.43
CA PHE A 8 45.82 -10.27 27.15
C PHE A 8 44.34 -9.99 27.39
N PHE A 9 43.97 -8.71 27.52
CA PHE A 9 42.56 -8.35 27.39
C PHE A 9 42.18 -8.34 25.91
N ALA A 10 41.33 -9.29 25.50
CA ALA A 10 40.66 -9.22 24.21
C ALA A 10 39.65 -8.05 24.23
N SER A 11 40.01 -6.90 23.65
CA SER A 11 39.08 -5.79 23.47
C SER A 11 38.26 -5.96 22.18
N LYS A 12 37.37 -6.96 22.13
CA LYS A 12 36.26 -6.87 21.18
C LYS A 12 35.20 -5.93 21.76
N LYS A 13 35.24 -4.64 21.45
CA LYS A 13 34.05 -3.77 21.56
C LYS A 13 34.04 -2.67 20.50
N GLY A 14 33.72 -3.07 19.28
CA GLY A 14 33.48 -2.13 18.18
C GLY A 14 32.40 -2.61 17.24
N VAL A 15 31.37 -3.32 17.73
CA VAL A 15 30.20 -3.57 16.89
C VAL A 15 29.28 -2.36 17.04
N GLY A 16 29.24 -1.52 16.01
CA GLY A 16 28.27 -0.44 15.92
C GLY A 16 26.86 -1.04 15.89
N SER A 17 26.00 -0.62 16.82
CA SER A 17 24.56 -0.87 16.70
C SER A 17 24.07 -0.19 15.43
N THR A 18 23.47 -0.96 14.52
CA THR A 18 22.79 -0.34 13.37
C THR A 18 21.60 0.47 13.89
N LYS A 19 21.44 1.71 13.42
CA LYS A 19 20.40 2.66 13.88
C LYS A 19 19.20 2.74 12.92
N ASN A 20 18.93 1.67 12.19
CA ASN A 20 17.91 1.64 11.15
C ASN A 20 16.87 0.55 11.43
N GLY A 21 16.01 0.82 12.42
CA GLY A 21 14.86 -0.03 12.79
C GLY A 21 13.53 0.74 12.81
N ARG A 22 13.42 1.81 12.02
CA ARG A 22 12.21 2.63 11.95
C ARG A 22 11.33 2.15 10.80
N ASP A 23 10.13 1.70 11.14
CA ASP A 23 9.07 1.44 10.17
C ASP A 23 7.81 2.21 10.55
N SER A 24 7.04 2.60 9.53
CA SER A 24 5.77 3.28 9.70
C SER A 24 4.64 2.25 9.86
N ARG A 25 3.59 2.60 10.61
CA ARG A 25 2.40 1.75 10.69
C ARG A 25 1.80 1.52 9.30
N SER A 26 1.44 0.28 9.00
CA SER A 26 0.82 -0.10 7.73
C SER A 26 -0.47 0.70 7.48
N LYS A 27 -0.64 1.21 6.26
CA LYS A 27 -1.76 2.10 5.88
C LYS A 27 -2.96 1.39 5.26
N ARG A 28 -2.92 0.04 5.19
CA ARG A 28 -3.99 -0.81 4.64
C ARG A 28 -4.49 -0.34 3.26
N LEU A 29 -3.57 0.06 2.38
CA LEU A 29 -3.87 0.41 0.99
C LEU A 29 -4.33 -0.82 0.19
N GLY A 30 -4.74 -0.62 -1.06
CA GLY A 30 -5.17 -1.65 -2.00
C GLY A 30 -6.67 -1.65 -2.29
N ALA A 31 -7.08 -2.61 -3.13
CA ALA A 31 -8.47 -2.83 -3.49
C ALA A 31 -9.30 -3.29 -2.28
N LYS A 32 -10.54 -2.80 -2.21
CA LYS A 32 -11.53 -3.09 -1.17
C LYS A 32 -12.75 -3.82 -1.72
N ARG A 33 -12.97 -3.73 -3.03
CA ARG A 33 -14.02 -4.42 -3.77
C ARG A 33 -13.42 -5.11 -4.99
N ALA A 34 -13.87 -6.33 -5.22
CA ALA A 34 -13.43 -7.16 -6.33
C ALA A 34 -14.23 -6.86 -7.61
N ASP A 35 -13.70 -7.32 -8.74
CA ASP A 35 -14.40 -7.30 -10.02
C ASP A 35 -15.68 -8.16 -9.94
N GLY A 36 -16.79 -7.68 -10.50
CA GLY A 36 -18.08 -8.37 -10.47
C GLY A 36 -18.85 -8.27 -9.14
N GLN A 37 -18.33 -7.57 -8.14
CA GLN A 37 -18.99 -7.43 -6.85
C GLN A 37 -20.05 -6.30 -6.87
N THR A 38 -21.23 -6.58 -6.32
CA THR A 38 -22.25 -5.54 -6.08
C THR A 38 -21.84 -4.62 -4.94
N VAL A 39 -21.95 -3.32 -5.15
CA VAL A 39 -21.60 -2.26 -4.20
C VAL A 39 -22.71 -1.23 -4.13
N THR A 40 -22.79 -0.56 -2.98
CA THR A 40 -23.66 0.60 -2.82
C THR A 40 -22.94 1.91 -3.17
N GLY A 41 -23.69 2.96 -3.48
CA GLY A 41 -23.22 4.32 -3.62
C GLY A 41 -22.49 4.76 -2.36
N GLY A 42 -21.33 5.37 -2.54
CA GLY A 42 -20.40 5.73 -1.47
C GLY A 42 -19.44 4.63 -1.05
N SER A 43 -19.60 3.38 -1.53
CA SER A 43 -18.67 2.29 -1.20
C SER A 43 -17.25 2.59 -1.69
N ILE A 44 -16.26 2.34 -0.84
CA ILE A 44 -14.84 2.46 -1.20
C ILE A 44 -14.43 1.28 -2.07
N LEU A 45 -13.85 1.59 -3.23
CA LEU A 45 -13.36 0.60 -4.21
C LEU A 45 -11.88 0.31 -4.04
N VAL A 46 -11.05 1.36 -3.97
CA VAL A 46 -9.58 1.23 -3.87
C VAL A 46 -9.02 2.37 -3.02
N ARG A 47 -8.15 2.04 -2.06
CA ARG A 47 -7.32 3.03 -1.36
C ARG A 47 -5.91 3.01 -1.93
N GLN A 48 -5.41 4.14 -2.40
CA GLN A 48 -4.12 4.20 -3.08
C GLN A 48 -3.33 5.47 -2.72
N ARG A 49 -2.09 5.54 -3.19
CA ARG A 49 -1.27 6.77 -3.21
C ARG A 49 -0.97 7.06 -4.66
N GLY A 50 -1.28 8.27 -5.11
CA GLY A 50 -1.35 8.55 -6.54
C GLY A 50 -2.47 7.76 -7.22
N THR A 51 -2.47 7.75 -8.55
CA THR A 51 -3.56 7.16 -9.34
C THR A 51 -3.06 5.93 -10.10
N ARG A 52 -2.92 4.80 -9.41
CA ARG A 52 -2.55 3.51 -10.03
C ARG A 52 -3.72 2.92 -10.80
N VAL A 53 -4.90 3.01 -10.20
CA VAL A 53 -6.18 2.74 -10.85
C VAL A 53 -6.88 4.09 -11.03
N TYR A 54 -7.39 4.33 -12.22
CA TYR A 54 -8.09 5.55 -12.59
C TYR A 54 -9.58 5.43 -12.29
N PRO A 55 -10.26 6.53 -11.95
CA PRO A 55 -11.73 6.55 -11.90
C PRO A 55 -12.28 6.37 -13.32
N GLY A 56 -13.16 5.38 -13.49
CA GLY A 56 -13.94 5.16 -14.69
C GLY A 56 -15.38 5.66 -14.52
N THR A 57 -16.31 4.98 -15.16
CA THR A 57 -17.74 5.35 -15.15
C THR A 57 -18.33 5.23 -13.75
N ASN A 58 -19.06 6.24 -13.30
CA ASN A 58 -19.70 6.31 -11.98
C ASN A 58 -18.77 6.10 -10.78
N VAL A 59 -17.48 6.41 -10.93
CA VAL A 59 -16.49 6.36 -9.84
C VAL A 59 -15.97 7.77 -9.55
N GLY A 60 -15.91 8.11 -8.26
CA GLY A 60 -15.31 9.33 -7.76
C GLY A 60 -13.90 9.09 -7.23
N LYS A 61 -13.10 10.15 -7.21
CA LYS A 61 -11.77 10.17 -6.60
C LYS A 61 -11.77 11.17 -5.44
N GLY A 62 -11.46 10.70 -4.24
CA GLY A 62 -11.30 11.53 -3.06
C GLY A 62 -9.97 12.29 -3.04
N GLY A 63 -9.84 13.23 -2.11
CA GLY A 63 -8.60 14.03 -1.95
C GLY A 63 -7.37 13.22 -1.54
N ASP A 64 -7.55 12.04 -0.93
CA ASP A 64 -6.47 11.10 -0.59
C ASP A 64 -6.20 10.05 -1.69
N ASP A 65 -6.69 10.31 -2.91
CA ASP A 65 -6.69 9.41 -4.07
C ASP A 65 -7.56 8.15 -3.94
N THR A 66 -8.35 8.00 -2.88
CA THR A 66 -9.28 6.88 -2.71
C THR A 66 -10.38 6.92 -3.78
N LEU A 67 -10.66 5.77 -4.40
CA LEU A 67 -11.75 5.62 -5.35
C LEU A 67 -13.01 5.11 -4.64
N PHE A 68 -14.16 5.72 -4.96
CA PHE A 68 -15.45 5.36 -4.38
C PHE A 68 -16.56 5.30 -5.45
N ALA A 69 -17.57 4.46 -5.23
CA ALA A 69 -18.72 4.34 -6.10
C ALA A 69 -19.64 5.56 -5.96
N LYS A 70 -20.12 6.14 -7.07
CA LYS A 70 -21.11 7.23 -7.05
C LYS A 70 -22.54 6.72 -7.03
N ILE A 71 -22.76 5.49 -7.50
CA ILE A 71 -24.06 4.83 -7.59
C ILE A 71 -23.98 3.40 -7.06
N ASP A 72 -25.13 2.80 -6.79
CA ASP A 72 -25.25 1.36 -6.59
C ASP A 72 -25.03 0.61 -7.90
N GLY A 73 -24.36 -0.54 -7.85
CA GLY A 73 -24.12 -1.33 -9.05
C GLY A 73 -23.01 -2.37 -8.90
N VAL A 74 -22.52 -2.86 -10.03
CA VAL A 74 -21.46 -3.88 -10.11
C VAL A 74 -20.13 -3.23 -10.48
N VAL A 75 -19.09 -3.55 -9.73
CA VAL A 75 -17.73 -3.06 -9.96
C VAL A 75 -17.11 -3.76 -11.16
N LYS A 76 -16.47 -2.98 -12.04
CA LYS A 76 -15.72 -3.50 -13.17
C LYS A 76 -14.33 -2.88 -13.28
N TYR A 77 -13.29 -3.71 -13.30
CA TYR A 77 -11.91 -3.28 -13.55
C TYR A 77 -11.55 -3.46 -15.02
N GLU A 78 -11.12 -2.38 -15.66
CA GLU A 78 -10.91 -2.33 -17.09
C GLU A 78 -9.52 -1.79 -17.41
N ARG A 79 -8.94 -2.24 -18.54
CA ARG A 79 -7.68 -1.68 -19.02
C ARG A 79 -7.95 -0.47 -19.89
N VAL A 80 -7.21 0.61 -19.66
CA VAL A 80 -7.27 1.84 -20.45
C VAL A 80 -5.96 2.00 -21.22
N GLY A 81 -6.02 1.78 -22.53
CA GLY A 81 -4.85 1.84 -23.39
C GLY A 81 -3.85 0.72 -23.10
N ARG A 82 -2.55 1.04 -23.11
CA ARG A 82 -1.47 0.06 -22.95
C ARG A 82 -1.21 -0.32 -21.50
N ASP A 83 -1.03 0.67 -20.61
CA ASP A 83 -0.46 0.41 -19.27
C ASP A 83 -1.36 0.83 -18.11
N ARG A 84 -2.47 1.52 -18.38
CA ARG A 84 -3.36 2.05 -17.34
C ARG A 84 -4.53 1.12 -17.08
N LYS A 85 -5.03 1.16 -15.84
CA LYS A 85 -6.25 0.45 -15.41
C LYS A 85 -7.23 1.47 -14.85
N GLN A 86 -8.52 1.28 -15.09
CA GLN A 86 -9.58 2.05 -14.45
C GLN A 86 -10.54 1.11 -13.72
N VAL A 87 -11.34 1.68 -12.83
CA VAL A 87 -12.47 0.99 -12.20
C VAL A 87 -13.73 1.78 -12.47
N SER A 88 -14.75 1.08 -12.96
CA SER A 88 -16.08 1.59 -13.28
C SER A 88 -17.13 0.89 -12.40
N VAL A 89 -18.27 1.54 -12.18
CA VAL A 89 -19.44 0.92 -11.56
C VAL A 89 -20.61 1.02 -12.54
N TYR A 90 -21.16 -0.12 -12.92
CA TYR A 90 -22.31 -0.20 -13.82
C TYR A 90 -23.57 -0.51 -13.03
N PRO A 91 -24.70 0.16 -13.30
CA PRO A 91 -25.98 -0.22 -12.72
C PRO A 91 -26.26 -1.71 -12.98
N ALA A 92 -26.80 -2.40 -11.97
CA ALA A 92 -27.29 -3.76 -12.13
C ALA A 92 -28.60 -3.78 -12.94
#